data_AF-A0A5C7TQY1-F1
#
_entry.id   AF-A0A5C7TQY1-F1
#
_cell.length_a   1.000
_cell.length_b   1.000
_cell.length_c   1.000
_cell.angle_alpha   90.00
_cell.angle_beta   90.00
_cell.angle_gamma   90.00
#
_symmetry.space_group_name_H-M   'P 1'
#
loop_
_entity.id
_entity.type
_entity.pdbx_description
1 polymer ?
#
loop_
_entity_poly.entity_id
_entity_poly.type
_entity_poly.pdbx_seq_one_letter_code
_entity_poly.pdbx_strand_id
1 'polypeptide(L)'
;MNSVLLRRSLVVGSLIALSLAVWPVAKSAVASTYYFPAAYALEQWQKSSEKPDTEQLQSAQEQIQAALQWQPQNPHYQLMAAKIAEWAWFSGQITTDLISKNERIYQQAIAQRPSWPVAYADYGYFLATIQFRLGDAWQQLELAEKYGGYLPEVHEKILLVAFSNWSALSVAQKSVVFARVANAMGGPLQGNTVRLIKQYQLERQQCIYLRKKLASSQAWPYVQAKLCPAS
;
A
#
# COMPACT_ATOMS: atom_id res chain seq x y z
N MET A 1 57.55 12.02 19.51
CA MET A 1 56.33 12.43 18.78
C MET A 1 55.55 13.39 19.65
N ASN A 2 55.22 14.60 19.15
CA ASN A 2 54.74 15.70 20.00
C ASN A 2 53.31 15.42 20.48
N SER A 3 53.10 15.24 21.79
CA SER A 3 51.81 14.84 22.38
C SER A 3 50.67 15.82 22.07
N VAL A 4 51.00 17.09 21.85
CA VAL A 4 50.07 18.14 21.40
C VAL A 4 49.60 17.92 19.96
N LEU A 5 50.50 17.52 19.06
CA LEU A 5 50.13 17.21 17.67
C LEU A 5 49.24 15.97 17.62
N LEU A 6 49.55 14.93 18.42
CA LEU A 6 48.74 13.73 18.51
C LEU A 6 47.31 14.02 19.02
N ARG A 7 47.18 14.84 20.08
CA ARG A 7 45.86 15.26 20.60
C ARG A 7 45.05 16.05 19.59
N ARG A 8 45.68 16.98 18.86
CA ARG A 8 45.01 17.75 17.80
C ARG A 8 44.53 16.84 16.66
N SER A 9 45.37 15.90 16.21
CA SER A 9 44.99 14.93 15.18
C SER A 9 43.83 14.04 15.62
N LEU A 10 43.79 13.60 16.88
CA LEU A 10 42.68 12.82 17.43
C LEU A 10 41.38 13.62 17.49
N VAL A 11 41.42 14.87 17.94
CA VAL A 11 40.22 15.73 17.99
C VAL A 11 39.67 15.99 16.59
N VAL A 12 40.53 16.37 15.64
CA VAL A 12 40.11 16.59 14.25
C VAL A 12 39.57 15.31 13.62
N GLY A 13 40.22 14.17 13.84
CA GLY A 13 39.75 12.87 13.37
C GLY A 13 38.36 12.52 13.93
N SER A 14 38.14 12.73 15.22
CA SER A 14 36.84 12.51 15.86
C SER A 14 35.75 13.44 15.31
N LEU A 15 36.07 14.71 15.05
CA LEU A 15 35.10 15.65 14.47
C LEU A 15 34.72 15.26 13.04
N ILE A 16 35.68 14.87 12.21
CA ILE A 16 35.40 14.39 10.84
C ILE A 16 34.54 13.12 10.88
N ALA A 17 34.88 12.16 11.75
CA ALA A 17 34.10 10.93 11.92
C ALA A 17 32.66 11.23 12.36
N LEU A 18 32.48 12.19 13.29
CA LEU A 18 31.15 12.60 13.74
C LEU A 18 30.36 13.27 12.61
N SER A 19 30.96 14.18 11.84
CA SER A 19 30.29 14.82 10.71
C SER A 19 29.86 13.81 9.64
N LEU A 20 30.70 12.82 9.34
CA LEU A 20 30.37 11.73 8.41
C LEU A 20 29.21 10.86 8.94
N ALA A 21 29.17 10.60 10.25
CA ALA A 21 28.10 9.82 10.88
C ALA A 21 26.76 10.59 10.95
N VAL A 22 26.80 11.91 11.13
CA VAL A 22 25.59 12.76 11.21
C VAL A 22 24.96 12.98 9.82
N TRP A 23 25.75 12.95 8.75
CA TRP A 23 25.26 13.25 7.40
C TRP A 23 24.09 12.36 6.90
N PRO A 24 24.12 11.02 7.03
CA PRO A 24 22.99 10.17 6.67
C PRO A 24 21.71 10.48 7.48
N VAL A 25 21.87 10.81 8.76
CA VAL A 25 20.74 11.17 9.65
C VAL A 25 20.14 12.49 9.21
N ALA A 26 20.97 13.49 8.92
CA ALA A 26 20.52 14.79 8.41
C ALA A 26 19.75 14.63 7.08
N LYS A 27 20.27 13.82 6.15
CA LYS A 27 19.56 13.49 4.90
C LYS A 27 18.19 12.85 5.16
N SER A 28 18.12 11.87 6.06
CA SER A 28 16.85 11.23 6.43
C SER A 28 15.86 12.20 7.06
N ALA A 29 16.34 13.09 7.92
CA ALA A 29 15.51 14.09 8.57
C ALA A 29 14.89 15.05 7.54
N VAL A 30 15.72 15.60 6.65
CA VAL A 30 15.25 16.51 5.59
C VAL A 30 14.35 15.79 4.59
N ALA A 31 14.67 14.56 4.17
CA ALA A 31 13.78 13.81 3.29
C ALA A 31 12.41 13.55 3.94
N SER A 32 12.38 13.27 5.24
CA SER A 32 11.15 13.02 5.97
C SER A 32 10.25 14.25 6.07
N THR A 33 10.81 15.46 6.16
CA THR A 33 9.99 16.70 6.18
C THR A 33 9.21 16.90 4.88
N TYR A 34 9.70 16.38 3.76
CA TYR A 34 8.98 16.38 2.48
C TYR A 34 8.09 15.15 2.30
N TYR A 35 8.45 14.01 2.86
CA TYR A 35 7.64 12.79 2.75
C TYR A 35 6.30 12.90 3.50
N PHE A 36 6.30 13.41 4.73
CA PHE A 36 5.10 13.36 5.58
C PHE A 36 3.91 14.15 5.05
N PRO A 37 4.05 15.37 4.50
CA PRO A 37 2.87 16.06 3.98
C PRO A 37 2.35 15.44 2.67
N ALA A 38 3.21 14.84 1.83
CA ALA A 38 2.78 14.00 0.70
C ALA A 38 2.02 12.75 1.17
N ALA A 39 2.50 12.07 2.22
CA ALA A 39 1.84 10.92 2.82
C ALA A 39 0.47 11.28 3.43
N TYR A 40 0.41 12.44 4.10
CA TYR A 40 -0.82 12.97 4.68
C TYR A 40 -1.85 13.31 3.59
N ALA A 41 -1.44 13.98 2.51
CA ALA A 41 -2.32 14.26 1.38
C ALA A 41 -2.90 12.97 0.80
N LEU A 42 -2.06 11.96 0.58
CA LEU A 42 -2.50 10.66 0.09
C LEU A 42 -3.52 9.99 1.04
N GLU A 43 -3.28 10.02 2.35
CA GLU A 43 -4.19 9.46 3.35
C GLU A 43 -5.55 10.17 3.33
N GLN A 44 -5.57 11.49 3.14
CA GLN A 44 -6.81 12.26 3.02
C GLN A 44 -7.60 11.87 1.77
N TRP A 45 -6.93 11.71 0.62
CA TRP A 45 -7.59 11.29 -0.62
C TRP A 45 -8.15 9.86 -0.52
N GLN A 46 -7.48 8.97 0.20
CA GLN A 46 -7.97 7.61 0.43
C GLN A 46 -9.22 7.56 1.33
N LYS A 47 -9.38 8.54 2.24
CA LYS A 47 -10.56 8.65 3.11
C LYS A 47 -11.71 9.41 2.46
N SER A 48 -11.40 10.33 1.55
CA SER A 48 -12.39 11.13 0.83
C SER A 48 -12.94 10.40 -0.40
N SER A 49 -14.19 10.68 -0.75
CA SER A 49 -14.76 10.28 -2.05
C SER A 49 -14.38 11.25 -3.18
N GLU A 50 -13.81 12.41 -2.83
CA GLU A 50 -13.43 13.45 -3.78
C GLU A 50 -12.03 13.19 -4.34
N LYS A 51 -11.90 13.35 -5.66
CA LYS A 51 -10.61 13.29 -6.33
C LYS A 51 -9.82 14.56 -6.02
N PRO A 52 -8.49 14.46 -5.82
CA PRO A 52 -7.68 15.65 -5.63
C PRO A 52 -7.67 16.51 -6.90
N ASP A 53 -7.69 17.82 -6.70
CA ASP A 53 -7.52 18.78 -7.78
C ASP A 53 -6.06 18.83 -8.28
N THR A 54 -5.82 19.58 -9.35
CA THR A 54 -4.50 19.71 -9.97
C THR A 54 -3.46 20.29 -9.01
N GLU A 55 -3.83 21.27 -8.18
CA GLU A 55 -2.90 21.94 -7.26
C GLU A 55 -2.47 21.00 -6.13
N GLN A 56 -3.43 20.28 -5.55
CA GLN A 56 -3.18 19.26 -4.52
C GLN A 56 -2.26 18.15 -5.04
N LEU A 57 -2.50 17.67 -6.26
CA LEU A 57 -1.66 16.65 -6.89
C LEU A 57 -0.25 17.16 -7.17
N GLN A 58 -0.13 18.36 -7.74
CA GLN A 58 1.16 18.97 -8.02
C GLN A 58 1.97 19.17 -6.74
N SER A 59 1.35 19.69 -5.68
CA SER A 59 1.98 19.89 -4.37
C SER A 59 2.50 18.57 -3.79
N ALA A 60 1.69 17.51 -3.79
CA ALA A 60 2.13 16.20 -3.30
C ALA A 60 3.26 15.61 -4.16
N GLN A 61 3.20 15.80 -5.48
CA GLN A 61 4.24 15.36 -6.41
C GLN A 61 5.56 16.10 -6.16
N GLU A 62 5.54 17.42 -6.02
CA GLU A 62 6.73 18.22 -5.71
C GLU A 62 7.38 17.78 -4.39
N GLN A 63 6.56 17.55 -3.37
CA GLN A 63 7.05 17.07 -2.07
C GLN A 63 7.69 15.69 -2.15
N ILE A 64 7.04 14.71 -2.79
CA ILE A 64 7.64 13.39 -2.87
C ILE A 64 8.90 13.37 -3.75
N GLN A 65 8.95 14.20 -4.79
CA GLN A 65 10.18 14.38 -5.58
C GLN A 65 11.30 15.02 -4.76
N ALA A 66 11.00 16.00 -3.90
CA ALA A 66 11.98 16.57 -2.99
C ALA A 66 12.53 15.51 -2.02
N ALA A 67 11.68 14.65 -1.44
CA ALA A 67 12.13 13.54 -0.60
C ALA A 67 13.05 12.57 -1.36
N LEU A 68 12.72 12.25 -2.62
CA LEU A 68 13.53 11.38 -3.48
C LEU A 68 14.86 12.03 -3.91
N GLN A 69 14.95 13.35 -4.05
CA GLN A 69 16.23 14.02 -4.30
C GLN A 69 17.21 13.82 -3.12
N TRP A 70 16.71 13.82 -1.89
CA TRP A 70 17.52 13.56 -0.70
C TRP A 70 17.86 12.07 -0.52
N GLN A 71 16.91 11.19 -0.85
CA GLN A 71 17.06 9.73 -0.73
C GLN A 71 16.45 8.97 -1.93
N PRO A 72 17.18 8.89 -3.06
CA PRO A 72 16.63 8.34 -4.30
C PRO A 72 16.38 6.83 -4.27
N GLN A 73 17.05 6.13 -3.34
CA GLN A 73 16.95 4.68 -3.15
C GLN A 73 16.10 4.32 -1.92
N ASN A 74 15.27 5.24 -1.42
CA ASN A 74 14.36 4.90 -0.32
C ASN A 74 13.09 4.24 -0.91
N PRO A 75 12.85 2.95 -0.63
CA PRO A 75 11.73 2.23 -1.24
C PRO A 75 10.37 2.75 -0.76
N HIS A 76 10.29 3.36 0.43
CA HIS A 76 9.05 4.00 0.91
C HIS A 76 8.70 5.23 0.10
N TYR A 77 9.70 6.05 -0.26
CA TYR A 77 9.47 7.27 -1.03
C TYR A 77 9.14 6.94 -2.48
N GLN A 78 9.79 5.92 -3.04
CA GLN A 78 9.46 5.39 -4.36
C GLN A 78 8.01 4.90 -4.42
N LEU A 79 7.58 4.09 -3.44
CA LEU A 79 6.21 3.58 -3.39
C LEU A 79 5.19 4.73 -3.23
N MET A 80 5.48 5.73 -2.41
CA MET A 80 4.63 6.91 -2.26
C MET A 80 4.50 7.70 -3.57
N ALA A 81 5.61 7.88 -4.30
CA ALA A 81 5.59 8.54 -5.62
C ALA A 81 4.72 7.76 -6.61
N ALA A 82 4.80 6.42 -6.58
CA ALA A 82 3.96 5.58 -7.40
C ALA A 82 2.47 5.77 -7.10
N LYS A 83 2.08 5.79 -5.82
CA LYS A 83 0.69 6.00 -5.41
C LYS A 83 0.16 7.39 -5.77
N ILE A 84 0.99 8.43 -5.66
CA ILE A 84 0.62 9.79 -6.11
C ILE A 84 0.39 9.82 -7.62
N ALA A 85 1.24 9.13 -8.39
CA ALA A 85 1.03 9.01 -9.85
C ALA A 85 -0.28 8.27 -10.18
N GLU A 86 -0.66 7.25 -9.41
CA GLU A 86 -1.97 6.58 -9.58
C GLU A 86 -3.13 7.56 -9.38
N TRP A 87 -3.08 8.41 -8.34
CA TRP A 87 -4.09 9.44 -8.13
C TRP A 87 -4.11 10.48 -9.25
N ALA A 88 -2.95 10.89 -9.75
CA ALA A 88 -2.87 11.75 -10.92
C ALA A 88 -3.56 11.12 -12.15
N TRP A 89 -3.41 9.80 -12.35
CA TRP A 89 -4.09 9.08 -13.41
C TRP A 89 -5.61 8.99 -13.17
N PHE A 90 -6.04 8.65 -11.95
CA PHE A 90 -7.47 8.61 -11.59
C PHE A 90 -8.16 9.98 -11.71
N SER A 91 -7.43 11.07 -11.48
CA SER A 91 -7.88 12.45 -11.68
C SER A 91 -7.77 12.93 -13.14
N GLY A 92 -7.30 12.11 -14.07
CA GLY A 92 -7.18 12.45 -15.49
C GLY A 92 -6.04 13.43 -15.81
N GLN A 93 -5.11 13.65 -14.88
CA GLN A 93 -3.98 14.59 -15.04
C GLN A 93 -2.82 13.98 -15.84
N ILE A 94 -2.72 12.65 -15.89
CA ILE A 94 -1.71 11.94 -16.66
C ILE A 94 -2.30 10.83 -17.52
N THR A 95 -1.62 10.49 -18.62
CA THR A 95 -2.05 9.48 -19.59
C THR A 95 -1.68 8.06 -19.15
N THR A 96 -2.32 7.07 -19.78
CA THR A 96 -1.99 5.64 -19.63
C THR A 96 -0.52 5.34 -19.96
N ASP A 97 0.04 6.01 -20.98
CA ASP A 97 1.45 5.85 -21.37
C ASP A 97 2.41 6.39 -20.31
N LEU A 98 2.01 7.43 -19.56
CA LEU A 98 2.84 7.98 -18.51
C LEU A 98 2.80 7.11 -17.25
N ILE A 99 1.60 6.67 -16.84
CA ILE A 99 1.43 5.82 -15.65
C ILE A 99 1.96 4.39 -15.87
N SER A 100 2.09 3.89 -17.10
CA SER A 100 2.69 2.58 -17.35
C SER A 100 4.15 2.48 -16.88
N LYS A 101 4.88 3.60 -16.86
CA LYS A 101 6.26 3.68 -16.35
C LYS A 101 6.35 3.40 -14.85
N ASN A 102 5.23 3.50 -14.13
CA ASN A 102 5.14 3.30 -12.69
C ASN A 102 5.41 1.84 -12.28
N GLU A 103 5.22 0.88 -13.20
CA GLU A 103 5.57 -0.53 -13.00
C GLU A 103 7.04 -0.69 -12.57
N ARG A 104 7.95 0.09 -13.17
CA ARG A 104 9.38 0.04 -12.83
C ARG A 104 9.63 0.48 -11.39
N ILE A 105 8.84 1.42 -10.88
CA ILE A 105 8.99 1.93 -9.50
C ILE A 105 8.62 0.81 -8.51
N TYR A 106 7.52 0.11 -8.75
CA TYR A 106 7.12 -1.06 -7.96
C TYR A 106 8.20 -2.16 -7.98
N GLN A 107 8.70 -2.52 -9.16
CA GLN A 107 9.75 -3.52 -9.31
C GLN A 107 11.04 -3.13 -8.57
N GLN A 108 11.43 -1.86 -8.62
CA GLN A 108 12.61 -1.35 -7.89
C GLN A 108 12.41 -1.38 -6.38
N ALA A 109 11.24 -0.98 -5.88
CA ALA A 109 10.92 -1.02 -4.45
C ALA A 109 10.93 -2.45 -3.91
N ILE A 110 10.38 -3.41 -4.68
CA ILE A 110 10.41 -4.84 -4.36
C ILE A 110 11.84 -5.39 -4.39
N ALA A 111 12.65 -5.02 -5.39
CA ALA A 111 14.04 -5.47 -5.47
C ALA A 111 14.87 -5.02 -4.27
N GLN A 112 14.62 -3.82 -3.74
CA GLN A 112 15.27 -3.30 -2.54
C GLN A 112 14.78 -4.00 -1.25
N ARG A 113 13.52 -4.43 -1.22
CA ARG A 113 12.91 -5.12 -0.06
C ARG A 113 12.04 -6.29 -0.52
N PRO A 114 12.64 -7.46 -0.84
CA PRO A 114 11.92 -8.59 -1.45
C PRO A 114 10.82 -9.21 -0.59
N SER A 115 10.80 -8.93 0.71
CA SER A 115 9.81 -9.40 1.68
C SER A 115 8.82 -8.31 2.11
N TRP A 116 8.72 -7.19 1.39
CA TRP A 116 7.84 -6.09 1.78
C TRP A 116 6.40 -6.30 1.24
N PRO A 117 5.45 -6.73 2.08
CA PRO A 117 4.12 -7.14 1.61
C PRO A 117 3.30 -6.01 1.00
N VAL A 118 3.43 -4.78 1.51
CA VAL A 118 2.66 -3.62 1.02
C VAL A 118 3.04 -3.28 -0.43
N ALA A 119 4.32 -3.39 -0.79
CA ALA A 119 4.76 -3.14 -2.16
C ALA A 119 4.14 -4.13 -3.15
N TYR A 120 4.06 -5.42 -2.79
CA TYR A 120 3.37 -6.42 -3.59
C TYR A 120 1.85 -6.17 -3.69
N ALA A 121 1.22 -5.76 -2.58
CA ALA A 121 -0.21 -5.47 -2.56
C ALA A 121 -0.56 -4.28 -3.46
N ASP A 122 0.18 -3.18 -3.35
CA ASP A 122 0.01 -1.99 -4.19
C ASP A 122 0.33 -2.31 -5.66
N TYR A 123 1.38 -3.09 -5.93
CA TYR A 123 1.72 -3.49 -7.30
C TYR A 123 0.66 -4.41 -7.92
N GLY A 124 0.12 -5.37 -7.17
CA GLY A 124 -1.00 -6.19 -7.62
C GLY A 124 -2.24 -5.34 -7.95
N TYR A 125 -2.54 -4.36 -7.10
CA TYR A 125 -3.61 -3.40 -7.37
C TYR A 125 -3.38 -2.59 -8.64
N PHE A 126 -2.18 -2.05 -8.83
CA PHE A 126 -1.76 -1.34 -10.04
C PHE A 126 -1.94 -2.20 -11.29
N LEU A 127 -1.43 -3.44 -11.27
CA LEU A 127 -1.53 -4.37 -12.39
C LEU A 127 -2.97 -4.69 -12.76
N ALA A 128 -3.83 -4.95 -11.77
CA ALA A 128 -5.24 -5.28 -12.02
C ALA A 128 -6.04 -4.07 -12.51
N THR A 129 -5.81 -2.90 -11.92
CA THR A 129 -6.70 -1.74 -12.07
C THR A 129 -6.30 -0.83 -13.23
N ILE A 130 -4.99 -0.64 -13.41
CA ILE A 130 -4.44 0.33 -14.38
C ILE A 130 -3.94 -0.40 -15.62
N GLN A 131 -3.28 -1.55 -15.45
CA GLN A 131 -2.73 -2.34 -16.56
C GLN A 131 -3.66 -3.44 -17.06
N PHE A 132 -4.77 -3.71 -16.36
CA PHE A 132 -5.73 -4.78 -16.68
C PHE A 132 -5.10 -6.19 -16.80
N ARG A 133 -4.01 -6.44 -16.07
CA ARG A 133 -3.25 -7.69 -16.04
C ARG A 133 -3.59 -8.52 -14.80
N LEU A 134 -4.82 -9.02 -14.72
CA LEU A 134 -5.33 -9.72 -13.53
C LEU A 134 -4.52 -10.96 -13.12
N GLY A 135 -4.00 -11.73 -14.10
CA GLY A 135 -3.18 -12.90 -13.81
C GLY A 135 -1.90 -12.54 -13.07
N ASP A 136 -1.16 -11.55 -13.58
CA ASP A 136 0.07 -11.05 -12.97
C ASP A 136 -0.22 -10.37 -11.63
N ALA A 137 -1.31 -9.61 -11.56
CA ALA A 137 -1.77 -9.00 -10.33
C ALA A 137 -1.98 -10.04 -9.23
N TRP A 138 -2.65 -11.15 -9.54
CA TRP A 138 -2.90 -12.20 -8.57
C TRP A 138 -1.62 -12.84 -8.02
N GLN A 139 -0.60 -13.04 -8.87
CA GLN A 139 0.72 -13.52 -8.42
C GLN A 139 1.35 -12.56 -7.40
N GLN A 140 1.24 -11.25 -7.62
CA GLN A 140 1.74 -10.26 -6.65
C GLN A 140 0.93 -10.29 -5.35
N LEU A 141 -0.39 -10.42 -5.44
CA LEU A 141 -1.25 -10.51 -4.24
C LEU A 141 -0.98 -11.77 -3.40
N GLU A 142 -0.60 -12.88 -4.01
CA GLU A 142 -0.16 -14.09 -3.30
C GLU A 142 1.16 -13.85 -2.53
N LEU A 143 2.09 -13.10 -3.12
CA LEU A 143 3.31 -12.68 -2.42
C LEU A 143 3.01 -11.70 -1.28
N ALA A 144 2.10 -10.77 -1.49
CA ALA A 144 1.64 -9.85 -0.44
C ALA A 144 1.05 -10.61 0.75
N GLU A 145 0.19 -11.59 0.48
CA GLU A 145 -0.36 -12.47 1.51
C GLU A 145 0.72 -13.24 2.25
N LYS A 146 1.65 -13.86 1.51
CA LYS A 146 2.75 -14.64 2.07
C LYS A 146 3.61 -13.84 3.04
N TYR A 147 3.94 -12.59 2.70
CA TYR A 147 4.84 -11.77 3.51
C TYR A 147 4.14 -10.94 4.59
N GLY A 148 2.83 -10.72 4.51
CA GLY A 148 2.13 -9.83 5.44
C GLY A 148 0.62 -9.80 5.32
N GLY A 149 0.00 -10.96 5.11
CA GLY A 149 -1.45 -11.10 4.97
C GLY A 149 -2.31 -10.58 6.13
N TYR A 150 -1.71 -10.43 7.31
CA TYR A 150 -2.35 -9.88 8.51
C TYR A 150 -2.40 -8.35 8.54
N LEU A 151 -1.67 -7.66 7.65
CA LEU A 151 -1.66 -6.20 7.59
C LEU A 151 -2.98 -5.68 7.00
N PRO A 152 -3.63 -4.68 7.63
CA PRO A 152 -4.89 -4.12 7.14
C PRO A 152 -4.84 -3.65 5.68
N GLU A 153 -3.74 -3.02 5.27
CA GLU A 153 -3.56 -2.46 3.93
C GLU A 153 -3.44 -3.57 2.88
N VAL A 154 -2.74 -4.66 3.21
CA VAL A 154 -2.61 -5.83 2.34
C VAL A 154 -3.96 -6.51 2.17
N HIS A 155 -4.67 -6.71 3.28
CA HIS A 155 -6.00 -7.29 3.28
C HIS A 155 -6.97 -6.47 2.41
N GLU A 156 -7.00 -5.16 2.60
CA GLU A 156 -7.85 -4.24 1.84
C GLU A 156 -7.55 -4.29 0.35
N LYS A 157 -6.28 -4.21 -0.05
CA LYS A 157 -5.87 -4.26 -1.46
C LYS A 157 -6.23 -5.58 -2.14
N ILE A 158 -6.06 -6.71 -1.44
CA ILE A 158 -6.47 -8.02 -1.97
C ILE A 158 -7.99 -8.06 -2.20
N LEU A 159 -8.78 -7.57 -1.24
CA LEU A 159 -10.25 -7.53 -1.41
C LEU A 159 -10.69 -6.56 -2.50
N LEU A 160 -10.06 -5.38 -2.62
CA LEU A 160 -10.35 -4.40 -3.67
C LEU A 160 -10.16 -5.02 -5.06
N VAL A 161 -9.01 -5.67 -5.30
CA VAL A 161 -8.74 -6.34 -6.59
C VAL A 161 -9.71 -7.51 -6.80
N ALA A 162 -9.91 -8.34 -5.78
CA ALA A 162 -10.74 -9.52 -5.90
C ALA A 162 -12.21 -9.19 -6.19
N PHE A 163 -12.77 -8.20 -5.48
CA PHE A 163 -14.18 -7.84 -5.60
C PHE A 163 -14.45 -7.05 -6.88
N SER A 164 -13.56 -6.14 -7.30
CA SER A 164 -13.68 -5.45 -8.59
C SER A 164 -13.60 -6.39 -9.79
N ASN A 165 -12.95 -7.55 -9.64
CA ASN A 165 -12.77 -8.54 -10.70
C ASN A 165 -13.54 -9.86 -10.44
N TRP A 166 -14.56 -9.83 -9.59
CA TRP A 166 -15.19 -11.05 -9.06
C TRP A 166 -15.67 -12.03 -10.13
N SER A 167 -16.21 -11.55 -11.24
CA SER A 167 -16.68 -12.39 -12.36
C SER A 167 -15.52 -13.11 -13.07
N ALA A 168 -14.36 -12.46 -13.20
CA ALA A 168 -13.17 -12.97 -13.87
C ALA A 168 -12.33 -13.91 -12.99
N LEU A 169 -12.52 -13.92 -11.67
CA LEU A 169 -11.80 -14.83 -10.77
C LEU A 169 -12.19 -16.29 -11.01
N SER A 170 -11.17 -17.16 -11.04
CA SER A 170 -11.34 -18.61 -11.03
C SER A 170 -11.96 -19.10 -9.72
N VAL A 171 -12.44 -20.35 -9.71
CA VAL A 171 -12.99 -20.99 -8.50
C VAL A 171 -11.95 -21.06 -7.38
N ALA A 172 -10.69 -21.36 -7.71
CA ALA A 172 -9.61 -21.40 -6.72
C ALA A 172 -9.33 -20.01 -6.12
N GLN A 173 -9.34 -18.95 -6.93
CA GLN A 173 -9.15 -17.59 -6.42
C GLN A 173 -10.32 -17.15 -5.55
N LYS A 174 -11.56 -17.45 -5.96
CA LYS A 174 -12.75 -17.16 -5.15
C LYS A 174 -12.72 -17.87 -3.79
N SER A 175 -12.24 -19.12 -3.73
CA SER A 175 -12.14 -19.85 -2.46
C SER A 175 -11.14 -19.20 -1.50
N VAL A 176 -10.01 -18.70 -2.00
CA VAL A 176 -9.04 -17.92 -1.22
C VAL A 176 -9.68 -16.64 -0.67
N VAL A 177 -10.43 -15.91 -1.50
CA VAL A 177 -11.12 -14.68 -1.07
C VAL A 177 -12.16 -14.98 0.00
N PHE A 178 -12.98 -16.02 -0.18
CA PHE A 178 -13.95 -16.46 0.82
C PHE A 178 -13.30 -16.82 2.16
N ALA A 179 -12.17 -17.55 2.13
CA ALA A 179 -11.42 -17.88 3.33
C ALA A 179 -10.90 -16.63 4.05
N ARG A 180 -10.34 -15.67 3.28
CA ARG A 180 -9.89 -14.38 3.82
C ARG A 180 -11.02 -13.61 4.51
N VAL A 181 -12.17 -13.50 3.84
CA VAL A 181 -13.34 -12.80 4.40
C VAL A 181 -13.77 -13.46 5.70
N ALA A 182 -13.87 -14.79 5.74
CA ALA A 182 -14.23 -15.52 6.95
C ALA A 182 -13.24 -15.29 8.10
N ASN A 183 -11.94 -15.29 7.82
CA ASN A 183 -10.90 -15.06 8.82
C ASN A 183 -10.91 -13.62 9.38
N ALA A 184 -11.45 -12.64 8.64
CA ALA A 184 -11.59 -11.28 9.11
C ALA A 184 -12.80 -11.06 10.04
N MET A 185 -13.80 -11.96 10.01
CA MET A 185 -15.00 -11.84 10.84
C MET A 185 -14.68 -12.05 12.32
N GLY A 186 -15.20 -11.17 13.17
CA GLY A 186 -14.90 -11.12 14.61
C GLY A 186 -13.59 -10.39 14.96
N GLY A 187 -12.80 -9.98 13.96
CA GLY A 187 -11.52 -9.28 14.17
C GLY A 187 -11.57 -7.78 13.83
N PRO A 188 -10.42 -7.09 13.96
CA PRO A 188 -10.31 -5.66 13.65
C PRO A 188 -10.59 -5.32 12.18
N LEU A 189 -10.44 -6.29 11.27
CA LEU A 189 -10.66 -6.11 9.83
C LEU A 189 -12.13 -6.27 9.41
N GLN A 190 -13.02 -6.72 10.31
CA GLN A 190 -14.42 -7.01 10.00
C GLN A 190 -15.15 -5.80 9.39
N GLY A 191 -14.99 -4.62 10.00
CA GLY A 191 -15.69 -3.41 9.55
C GLY A 191 -15.33 -3.03 8.13
N ASN A 192 -14.03 -3.02 7.81
CA ASN A 192 -13.53 -2.76 6.47
C ASN A 192 -14.01 -3.82 5.47
N THR A 193 -13.92 -5.10 5.85
CA THR A 193 -14.37 -6.22 5.02
C THR A 193 -15.84 -6.09 4.65
N VAL A 194 -16.71 -5.83 5.63
CA VAL A 194 -18.16 -5.64 5.40
C VAL A 194 -18.43 -4.43 4.51
N ARG A 195 -17.70 -3.32 4.71
CA ARG A 195 -17.81 -2.13 3.86
C ARG A 195 -17.51 -2.46 2.40
N LEU A 196 -16.39 -3.15 2.13
CA LEU A 196 -16.00 -3.53 0.78
C LEU A 196 -17.00 -4.52 0.14
N ILE A 197 -17.49 -5.50 0.89
CA ILE A 197 -18.50 -6.45 0.37
C ILE A 197 -19.74 -5.70 -0.12
N LYS A 198 -20.21 -4.71 0.65
CA LYS A 198 -21.37 -3.87 0.27
C LYS A 198 -21.08 -2.98 -0.92
N GLN A 199 -19.90 -2.34 -0.94
CA GLN A 199 -19.48 -1.47 -2.03
C GLN A 199 -19.51 -2.19 -3.38
N TYR A 200 -19.13 -3.48 -3.41
CA TYR A 200 -19.12 -4.30 -4.62
C TYR A 200 -20.35 -5.21 -4.78
N GLN A 201 -21.39 -5.04 -3.95
CA GLN A 201 -22.66 -5.78 -4.04
C GLN A 201 -22.50 -7.32 -3.98
N LEU A 202 -21.60 -7.80 -3.13
CA LEU A 202 -21.29 -9.24 -2.97
C LEU A 202 -21.94 -9.86 -1.73
N GLU A 203 -22.90 -9.18 -1.10
CA GLU A 203 -23.50 -9.57 0.18
C GLU A 203 -24.08 -10.98 0.12
N ARG A 204 -24.86 -11.30 -0.93
CA ARG A 204 -25.53 -12.61 -1.06
C ARG A 204 -24.52 -13.75 -1.13
N GLN A 205 -23.49 -13.61 -1.97
CA GLN A 205 -22.45 -14.62 -2.19
C GLN A 205 -21.69 -14.85 -0.89
N GLN A 206 -21.31 -13.77 -0.20
CA GLN A 206 -20.58 -13.84 1.06
C GLN A 206 -21.45 -14.39 2.19
N CYS A 207 -22.71 -13.99 2.32
CA CYS A 207 -23.64 -14.51 3.30
C CYS A 207 -23.80 -16.03 3.20
N ILE A 208 -23.99 -16.57 1.99
CA ILE A 208 -24.15 -18.02 1.78
C ILE A 208 -22.92 -18.79 2.30
N TYR A 209 -21.73 -18.32 1.96
CA TYR A 209 -20.48 -18.93 2.40
C TYR A 209 -20.27 -18.79 3.91
N LEU A 210 -20.42 -17.57 4.44
CA LEU A 210 -20.20 -17.27 5.86
C LEU A 210 -21.21 -17.96 6.76
N ARG A 211 -22.45 -18.15 6.33
CA ARG A 211 -23.44 -18.95 7.06
C ARG A 211 -22.91 -20.36 7.31
N LYS A 212 -22.36 -21.00 6.28
CA LYS A 212 -21.80 -22.36 6.41
C LYS A 212 -20.56 -22.37 7.30
N LYS A 213 -19.70 -21.35 7.19
CA LYS A 213 -18.41 -21.31 7.88
C LYS A 213 -18.49 -20.84 9.34
N LEU A 214 -19.42 -19.95 9.64
CA LEU A 214 -19.48 -19.20 10.90
C LEU A 214 -20.76 -19.43 11.71
N ALA A 215 -21.69 -20.30 11.32
CA ALA A 215 -22.98 -20.48 12.03
C ALA A 215 -22.86 -20.62 13.56
N SER A 216 -21.80 -21.24 14.06
CA SER A 216 -21.55 -21.44 15.50
C SER A 216 -20.60 -20.41 16.12
N SER A 217 -20.13 -19.43 15.36
CA SER A 217 -19.22 -18.37 15.81
C SER A 217 -19.99 -17.21 16.45
N GLN A 218 -19.42 -16.58 17.47
CA GLN A 218 -19.96 -15.36 18.09
C GLN A 218 -20.06 -14.18 17.10
N ALA A 219 -19.31 -14.20 16.00
CA ALA A 219 -19.40 -13.18 14.96
C ALA A 219 -20.66 -13.30 14.09
N TRP A 220 -21.32 -14.46 14.07
CA TRP A 220 -22.41 -14.75 13.12
C TRP A 220 -23.62 -13.81 13.21
N PRO A 221 -24.17 -13.47 14.39
CA PRO A 221 -25.31 -12.56 14.47
C PRO A 221 -25.05 -11.21 13.81
N TYR A 222 -23.83 -10.65 13.98
CA TYR A 222 -23.43 -9.42 13.32
C TYR A 222 -23.34 -9.59 11.80
N VAL A 223 -22.67 -10.65 11.34
CA VAL A 223 -22.50 -10.94 9.91
C VAL A 223 -23.85 -11.12 9.23
N GLN A 224 -24.74 -11.90 9.83
CA GLN A 224 -26.09 -12.12 9.33
C GLN A 224 -26.84 -10.79 9.19
N ALA A 225 -26.84 -9.95 10.22
CA ALA A 225 -27.53 -8.67 10.20
C ALA A 225 -26.97 -7.68 9.16
N LYS A 226 -25.67 -7.78 8.82
CA LYS A 226 -25.02 -6.83 7.90
C LYS A 226 -24.98 -7.29 6.44
N LEU A 227 -24.92 -8.60 6.18
CA LEU A 227 -24.65 -9.16 4.85
C LEU A 227 -25.73 -10.11 4.34
N CYS A 228 -26.66 -10.60 5.18
CA CYS A 228 -27.72 -11.48 4.70
C CYS A 228 -28.98 -10.67 4.44
N PRO A 229 -29.45 -10.54 3.18
CA PRO A 229 -30.71 -9.87 2.90
C PRO A 229 -31.86 -10.58 3.63
N ALA A 230 -32.84 -9.82 4.11
CA ALA A 230 -34.10 -10.37 4.58
C ALA A 230 -34.76 -11.09 3.38
N SER A 231 -34.98 -12.39 3.55
CA SER A 231 -35.72 -13.22 2.58
C SER A 231 -37.15 -12.77 2.44
#